data_AF-A0AAD1HPU9-F1
#
_entry.id   AF-A0AAD1HPU9-F1
#
_cell.length_a   1.000
_cell.length_b   1.000
_cell.length_c   1.000
_cell.angle_alpha   90.00
_cell.angle_beta   90.00
_cell.angle_gamma   90.00
#
_symmetry.space_group_name_H-M   'P 1'
#
loop_
_entity.id
_entity.type
_entity.pdbx_description
1 polymer ?
#
loop_
_entity_poly.entity_id
_entity_poly.type
_entity_poly.pdbx_seq_one_letter_code
_entity_poly.pdbx_strand_id
1 'polypeptide(L)' 'MKTHINCPCGEAISAKDEDELVDLTKQHLAAAHPGMDYGRDEILFMAY' A
#
# COMPACT_ATOMS: atom_id res chain seq x y z
N MET A 1 3.45 12.33 7.63
CA MET A 1 2.61 11.94 6.50
C MET A 1 3.36 10.87 5.77
N LYS A 2 2.81 9.66 5.74
CA LYS A 2 3.50 8.49 5.18
C LYS A 2 3.20 8.42 3.70
N THR A 3 4.26 8.41 2.88
CA THR A 3 4.12 8.50 1.41
C THR A 3 4.80 7.34 0.71
N HIS A 4 5.44 6.45 1.47
CA HIS A 4 6.19 5.32 0.95
C HIS A 4 5.79 4.05 1.70
N ILE A 5 5.61 2.96 0.99
CA ILE A 5 5.44 1.62 1.57
C ILE A 5 6.30 0.62 0.80
N ASN A 6 6.99 -0.24 1.54
CA ASN A 6 7.62 -1.42 0.96
C ASN A 6 6.71 -2.61 1.20
N CYS A 7 6.13 -3.13 0.13
CA CYS A 7 5.34 -4.34 0.16
C CYS A 7 6.28 -5.54 0.46
N PRO A 8 5.89 -6.48 1.35
CA PRO A 8 6.70 -7.68 1.63
C PRO A 8 7.02 -8.56 0.41
N CYS A 9 6.28 -8.39 -0.71
CA CYS A 9 6.56 -9.08 -1.96
C CYS A 9 7.79 -8.53 -2.72
N GLY A 10 8.34 -7.39 -2.28
CA GLY A 10 9.50 -6.73 -2.88
C GLY A 10 9.17 -5.46 -3.67
N GLU A 11 7.89 -5.14 -3.89
CA GLU A 11 7.46 -3.91 -4.57
C GLU A 11 7.51 -2.70 -3.63
N ALA A 12 8.03 -1.58 -4.11
CA ALA A 12 7.99 -0.30 -3.39
C ALA A 12 6.98 0.63 -4.04
N ILE A 13 6.07 1.19 -3.24
CA ILE A 13 5.01 2.09 -3.70
C ILE A 13 5.22 3.45 -3.06
N SER A 14 5.22 4.49 -3.90
CA SER A 14 5.34 5.89 -3.48
C SER A 14 4.13 6.68 -3.97
N ALA A 15 3.65 7.61 -3.16
CA ALA A 15 2.50 8.47 -3.45
C ALA A 15 2.70 9.89 -2.93
N LYS A 16 1.83 10.83 -3.32
CA LYS A 16 1.87 12.22 -2.87
C LYS A 16 1.37 12.39 -1.43
N ASP A 17 0.45 11.53 -1.01
CA ASP A 17 -0.23 11.56 0.29
C ASP A 17 -0.68 10.15 0.71
N GLU A 18 -1.23 10.05 1.92
CA GLU A 18 -1.67 8.79 2.51
C GLU A 18 -2.89 8.19 1.79
N ASP A 19 -3.77 9.02 1.22
CA ASP A 19 -4.95 8.56 0.47
C ASP A 19 -4.52 7.86 -0.82
N GLU A 20 -3.66 8.52 -1.60
CA GLU A 20 -3.12 7.99 -2.84
C GLU A 20 -2.24 6.75 -2.57
N LEU A 21 -1.48 6.73 -1.48
CA LEU A 21 -0.68 5.56 -1.09
C LEU A 21 -1.57 4.34 -0.86
N VAL A 22 -2.68 4.54 -0.16
CA VAL A 22 -3.64 3.47 0.16
C VAL A 22 -4.31 2.97 -1.11
N ASP A 23 -4.73 3.87 -2.00
CA ASP A 23 -5.37 3.49 -3.26
C ASP A 23 -4.42 2.73 -4.18
N LEU A 24 -3.16 3.16 -4.30
CA LEU A 24 -2.14 2.46 -5.08
C LEU A 24 -1.81 1.10 -4.48
N THR A 25 -1.70 1.00 -3.16
CA THR A 25 -1.43 -0.27 -2.47
C THR A 25 -2.57 -1.26 -2.66
N LYS A 26 -3.83 -0.81 -2.57
CA LYS A 26 -5.00 -1.66 -2.83
C LYS A 26 -5.06 -2.14 -4.27
N GLN A 27 -4.72 -1.29 -5.23
CA GLN A 27 -4.62 -1.69 -6.64
C GLN A 27 -3.55 -2.76 -6.85
N HIS A 28 -2.37 -2.58 -6.22
CA HIS A 28 -1.31 -3.59 -6.24
C HIS A 28 -1.78 -4.92 -5.63
N LEU A 29 -2.42 -4.89 -4.45
CA LEU A 29 -2.94 -6.09 -3.79
C LEU A 29 -3.95 -6.82 -4.68
N ALA A 30 -4.91 -6.11 -5.27
CA ALA A 30 -5.92 -6.70 -6.15
C ALA A 30 -5.30 -7.36 -7.40
N ALA A 31 -4.22 -6.79 -7.93
CA ALA A 31 -3.54 -7.28 -9.13
C ALA A 31 -2.54 -8.42 -8.86
N ALA A 32 -1.69 -8.28 -7.83
CA ALA A 32 -0.59 -9.20 -7.53
C ALA A 32 -0.94 -10.27 -6.49
N HIS A 33 -1.93 -10.00 -5.63
CA HIS A 33 -2.27 -10.82 -4.47
C HIS A 33 -3.78 -11.09 -4.38
N PRO A 34 -4.37 -11.82 -5.35
CA PRO A 34 -5.80 -12.12 -5.32
C PRO A 34 -6.18 -12.86 -4.02
N GLY A 35 -7.07 -12.25 -3.23
CA GLY A 35 -7.52 -12.75 -1.93
C GLY A 35 -6.85 -12.09 -0.71
N MET A 36 -5.88 -11.19 -0.91
CA MET A 36 -5.44 -10.28 0.15
C MET A 36 -6.16 -8.95 0.06
N ASP A 37 -6.69 -8.49 1.19
CA ASP A 37 -7.28 -7.17 1.35
C ASP A 37 -6.70 -6.56 2.62
N TYR A 38 -6.04 -5.42 2.48
CA TYR A 38 -5.52 -4.65 3.61
C TYR A 38 -6.37 -3.40 3.80
N GLY A 39 -6.73 -3.17 5.05
CA GLY A 39 -7.34 -1.93 5.50
C GLY A 39 -6.38 -0.76 5.38
N ARG A 40 -6.94 0.45 5.37
CA ARG A 40 -6.17 1.70 5.36
C ARG A 40 -5.13 1.71 6.47
N ASP A 41 -5.54 1.38 7.70
CA ASP A 41 -4.68 1.47 8.88
C ASP A 41 -3.53 0.47 8.81
N GLU A 42 -3.74 -0.72 8.24
CA GLU A 42 -2.69 -1.73 8.05
C GLU A 42 -1.66 -1.25 7.02
N ILE A 43 -2.13 -0.69 5.91
CA ILE A 43 -1.26 -0.09 4.88
C ILE A 43 -0.45 1.05 5.49
N LEU A 44 -1.10 1.97 6.21
CA LEU A 44 -0.43 3.10 6.84
C LEU A 44 0.46 2.66 8.02
N PHE A 45 0.20 1.53 8.66
CA PHE A 45 1.10 0.98 9.68
C PHE A 45 2.44 0.58 9.08
N MET A 46 2.43 -0.06 7.90
CA MET A 46 3.62 -0.51 7.16
C MET A 46 4.34 0.62 6.40
N ALA A 47 3.64 1.70 6.09
CA ALA A 47 4.21 2.86 5.41
C ALA A 47 5.12 3.71 6.33
N TYR A 48 5.99 4.52 5.72
CA TYR A 48 6.87 5.49 6.40
C TYR A 48 6.99 6.82 5.65
#